data_AF-A0A2A2L2Z0-F1
#
_entry.id   AF-A0A2A2L2Z0-F1
#
_cell.length_a   1.000
_cell.length_b   1.000
_cell.length_c   1.000
_cell.angle_alpha   90.00
_cell.angle_beta   90.00
_cell.angle_gamma   90.00
#
_symmetry.space_group_name_H-M   'P 1'
#
loop_
_entity.id
_entity.type
_entity.pdbx_description
1 polymer ?
#
loop_
_entity_poly.entity_id
_entity_poly.type
_entity_poly.pdbx_seq_one_letter_code
_entity_poly.pdbx_strand_id
1 'polypeptide(L)'
;MLYIDADIGVVYPKRKIEEFIDSKFDITFYDRFYDQEIAAGAYIAKNTEWTKKFLNDYEDLFVFIACIRTMLGTVTDFGHIRVMKKGEGWVRDNWITNDLWNETRDFMIHGWKNKQLIKYSDTDLPIS
;
A
#
# COMPACT_ATOMS: atom_id res chain seq x y z
N MET A 1 8.58 7.47 -7.72
CA MET A 1 7.94 8.12 -6.56
C MET A 1 7.17 7.06 -5.81
N LEU A 2 7.35 7.01 -4.49
CA LEU A 2 6.51 6.23 -3.59
C LEU A 2 5.58 7.22 -2.89
N TYR A 3 4.27 7.06 -3.05
CA TYR A 3 3.26 7.77 -2.28
C TYR A 3 2.86 6.92 -1.07
N ILE A 4 2.76 7.53 0.10
CA ILE A 4 2.31 6.92 1.36
C ILE A 4 1.54 7.94 2.20
N ASP A 5 0.41 7.52 2.76
CA ASP A 5 -0.36 8.29 3.73
C ASP A 5 0.35 8.38 5.09
N ALA A 6 -0.03 9.39 5.87
CA ALA A 6 0.64 9.73 7.14
C ALA A 6 0.46 8.68 8.26
N ASP A 7 -0.45 7.73 8.10
CA ASP A 7 -0.72 6.65 9.05
C ASP A 7 -0.21 5.29 8.57
N ILE A 8 0.74 5.31 7.62
CA ILE A 8 1.49 4.14 7.14
C ILE A 8 2.93 4.22 7.67
N GLY A 9 3.42 3.13 8.25
CA GLY A 9 4.79 3.07 8.77
C GLY A 9 5.50 1.74 8.49
N VAL A 10 6.82 1.81 8.40
CA VAL A 10 7.70 0.64 8.23
C VAL A 10 7.78 -0.13 9.54
N VAL A 11 7.51 -1.44 9.49
CA VAL A 11 7.63 -2.34 10.64
C VAL A 11 8.80 -3.31 10.53
N TYR A 12 9.27 -3.59 9.31
CA TYR A 12 10.39 -4.49 9.08
C TYR A 12 11.40 -3.92 8.08
N PRO A 13 12.38 -3.12 8.52
CA PRO A 13 13.31 -2.40 7.65
C PRO A 13 14.40 -3.27 7.01
N LYS A 14 14.32 -4.61 7.13
CA LYS A 14 15.21 -5.54 6.43
C LYS A 14 14.68 -5.92 5.04
N ARG A 15 13.40 -5.66 4.75
CA ARG A 15 12.81 -5.78 3.42
C ARG A 15 12.89 -4.47 2.65
N LYS A 16 12.78 -4.57 1.33
CA LYS A 16 12.99 -3.48 0.40
C LYS A 16 11.73 -3.19 -0.41
N ILE A 17 11.44 -1.90 -0.62
CA ILE A 17 10.29 -1.50 -1.45
C ILE A 17 10.46 -1.95 -2.90
N GLU A 18 11.72 -2.11 -3.34
CA GLU A 18 12.11 -2.58 -4.66
C GLU A 18 11.58 -3.98 -4.99
N GLU A 19 11.27 -4.81 -3.98
CA GLU A 19 10.61 -6.11 -4.16
C GLU A 19 9.23 -5.99 -4.85
N PHE A 20 8.61 -4.82 -4.78
CA PHE A 20 7.26 -4.54 -5.30
C PHE A 20 7.28 -3.72 -6.60
N ILE A 21 8.47 -3.42 -7.14
CA ILE A 21 8.62 -2.64 -8.38
C ILE A 21 8.79 -3.61 -9.56
N ASP A 22 7.86 -3.55 -10.51
CA ASP A 22 7.99 -4.26 -11.79
C ASP A 22 8.31 -3.25 -12.91
N SER A 23 9.39 -3.50 -13.66
CA SER A 23 9.86 -2.64 -14.74
C SER A 23 8.87 -2.50 -15.91
N LYS A 24 7.87 -3.37 -16.02
CA LYS A 24 6.83 -3.36 -17.06
C LYS A 24 5.71 -2.34 -16.85
N PHE A 25 5.44 -1.93 -15.60
CA PHE A 25 4.29 -1.08 -15.27
C PHE A 25 4.72 0.30 -14.78
N ASP A 26 4.04 1.35 -15.22
CA ASP A 26 4.33 2.71 -14.78
C ASP A 26 3.79 3.01 -13.38
N ILE A 27 2.64 2.43 -13.02
CA ILE A 27 2.07 2.56 -11.68
C ILE A 27 1.71 1.19 -11.13
N THR A 28 2.08 0.95 -9.87
CA THR A 28 1.66 -0.22 -9.09
C THR A 28 0.81 0.23 -7.92
N PHE A 29 -0.42 -0.28 -7.86
CA PHE A 29 -1.32 -0.25 -6.72
C PHE A 29 -1.46 -1.64 -6.10
N TYR A 30 -2.26 -1.76 -5.05
CA TYR A 30 -2.64 -3.04 -4.46
C TYR A 30 -4.07 -2.99 -3.91
N ASP A 31 -4.72 -4.14 -3.81
CA ASP A 31 -6.05 -4.24 -3.21
C ASP A 31 -6.02 -4.06 -1.71
N ARG A 32 -7.03 -3.36 -1.20
CA ARG A 32 -7.32 -3.34 0.23
C ARG A 32 -7.85 -4.70 0.68
N PHE A 33 -7.55 -5.06 1.93
CA PHE A 33 -7.98 -6.35 2.47
C PHE A 33 -9.50 -6.40 2.71
N TYR A 34 -10.07 -5.32 3.23
CA TYR A 34 -11.45 -5.28 3.72
C TYR A 34 -12.50 -5.22 2.62
N ASP A 35 -12.34 -4.29 1.68
CA ASP A 35 -13.35 -3.94 0.68
C ASP A 35 -12.92 -4.40 -0.73
N GLN A 36 -13.67 -4.00 -1.76
CA GLN A 36 -13.30 -4.23 -3.16
C GLN A 36 -12.53 -3.04 -3.74
N GLU A 37 -11.92 -2.18 -2.91
CA GLU A 37 -11.23 -0.98 -3.37
C GLU A 37 -9.73 -1.23 -3.63
N ILE A 38 -9.18 -0.38 -4.47
CA ILE A 38 -7.73 -0.22 -4.61
C ILE A 38 -7.25 0.71 -3.50
N ALA A 39 -6.12 0.38 -2.88
CA ALA A 39 -5.52 1.23 -1.87
C ALA A 39 -5.13 2.60 -2.44
N ALA A 40 -5.87 3.63 -2.04
CA ALA A 40 -5.59 5.02 -2.39
C ALA A 40 -4.43 5.61 -1.58
N GLY A 41 -4.22 5.10 -0.36
CA GLY A 41 -3.25 5.66 0.60
C GLY A 41 -1.80 5.27 0.34
N ALA A 42 -1.51 4.43 -0.65
CA ALA A 42 -0.14 4.15 -1.06
C ALA A 42 -0.07 3.58 -2.47
N TYR A 43 0.86 4.09 -3.29
CA TYR A 43 1.15 3.57 -4.63
C TYR A 43 2.58 3.87 -5.07
N ILE A 44 3.11 3.07 -5.98
CA ILE A 44 4.42 3.28 -6.61
C ILE A 44 4.20 3.81 -8.01
N ALA A 45 4.84 4.93 -8.35
CA ALA A 45 4.68 5.61 -9.63
C ALA A 45 6.06 5.91 -10.26
N LYS A 46 6.31 5.41 -11.47
CA LYS A 46 7.51 5.73 -12.25
C LYS A 46 7.42 7.13 -12.82
N ASN A 47 8.56 7.81 -12.92
CA ASN A 47 8.63 9.14 -13.49
C ASN A 47 8.61 9.08 -15.03
N THR A 48 7.42 8.85 -15.61
CA THR A 48 7.18 8.87 -17.06
C THR A 48 6.18 9.97 -17.41
N GLU A 49 6.18 10.43 -18.66
CA GLU A 49 5.19 11.41 -19.13
C GLU A 49 3.76 10.86 -19.03
N TRP A 50 3.60 9.54 -19.23
CA TRP A 50 2.32 8.87 -19.05
C TRP A 50 1.84 8.96 -17.59
N THR A 51 2.70 8.62 -16.63
CA THR A 51 2.38 8.72 -15.20
C THR A 51 2.01 10.15 -14.79
N LYS A 52 2.79 11.14 -15.23
CA LYS A 52 2.50 12.55 -14.92
C LYS A 52 1.13 12.96 -15.44
N LYS A 53 0.79 12.56 -16.68
CA LYS A 53 -0.52 12.86 -17.25
C LYS A 53 -1.63 12.19 -16.45
N PHE A 54 -1.49 10.90 -16.14
CA PHE A 54 -2.47 10.14 -15.37
C PHE A 54 -2.69 10.71 -13.95
N LEU A 55 -1.61 11.06 -13.24
CA LEU A 55 -1.71 11.57 -11.86
C LEU A 55 -2.16 13.03 -11.77
N ASN A 56 -1.95 13.85 -12.81
CA ASN A 56 -2.45 15.23 -12.85
C ASN A 56 -3.95 15.30 -13.15
N ASP A 57 -4.50 14.24 -13.73
CA ASP A 57 -5.93 14.11 -13.93
C ASP A 57 -6.56 13.48 -12.67
N TYR A 58 -6.98 14.36 -11.74
CA TYR A 58 -7.60 13.95 -10.49
C TYR A 58 -8.88 13.12 -10.70
N GLU A 59 -9.60 13.35 -11.79
CA GLU A 59 -10.81 12.60 -12.12
C GLU A 59 -10.43 11.16 -12.52
N ASP A 60 -9.42 11.00 -13.37
CA ASP A 60 -8.88 9.68 -13.74
C ASP A 60 -8.37 8.91 -12.52
N LEU A 61 -7.57 9.56 -11.65
CA LEU A 61 -7.05 8.90 -10.45
C LEU A 61 -8.18 8.48 -9.50
N PHE A 62 -9.13 9.36 -9.23
CA PHE A 62 -10.25 9.08 -8.31
C PHE A 62 -11.16 7.97 -8.85
N VAL A 63 -11.54 8.05 -10.13
CA VAL A 63 -12.34 7.01 -10.80
C VAL A 63 -11.59 5.68 -10.78
N PHE A 64 -10.27 5.71 -10.99
CA PHE A 64 -9.46 4.50 -10.95
C PHE A 64 -9.50 3.85 -9.56
N ILE A 65 -9.20 4.58 -8.49
CA ILE A 65 -9.15 3.98 -7.15
C ILE A 65 -10.52 3.53 -6.63
N ALA A 66 -11.59 4.26 -6.96
CA ALA A 66 -12.92 4.03 -6.41
C ALA A 66 -13.78 3.05 -7.23
N CYS A 67 -13.71 3.12 -8.56
CA CYS A 67 -14.66 2.41 -9.43
C CYS A 67 -14.04 1.30 -10.27
N ILE A 68 -12.72 1.33 -10.52
CA ILE A 68 -12.13 0.43 -11.53
C ILE A 68 -12.32 -1.05 -11.19
N ARG A 69 -12.36 -1.40 -9.90
CA ARG A 69 -12.58 -2.79 -9.46
C ARG A 69 -13.98 -3.31 -9.81
N THR A 70 -14.97 -2.44 -9.85
CA THR A 70 -16.33 -2.79 -10.32
C THR A 70 -16.33 -3.13 -11.82
N MET A 71 -15.45 -2.49 -12.61
CA MET A 71 -15.37 -2.68 -14.07
C MET A 71 -14.41 -3.80 -14.48
N LEU A 72 -13.24 -3.88 -13.86
CA LEU A 72 -12.16 -4.81 -14.19
C LEU A 72 -12.24 -6.15 -13.44
N GLY A 73 -13.05 -6.23 -12.38
CA GLY A 73 -13.17 -7.42 -11.55
C GLY A 73 -11.81 -7.84 -10.97
N THR A 74 -11.35 -9.06 -11.29
CA THR A 74 -10.11 -9.65 -10.79
C THR A 74 -8.89 -9.38 -11.66
N VAL A 75 -9.01 -8.59 -12.74
CA VAL A 75 -7.85 -8.21 -13.56
C VAL A 75 -6.85 -7.47 -12.68
N THR A 76 -5.58 -7.86 -12.78
CA THR A 76 -4.48 -7.25 -12.01
C THR A 76 -3.62 -6.35 -12.88
N ASP A 77 -3.49 -6.63 -14.17
CA ASP A 77 -2.58 -5.93 -15.06
C ASP A 77 -3.39 -5.29 -16.19
N PHE A 78 -3.28 -3.97 -16.35
CA PHE A 78 -4.01 -3.20 -17.36
C PHE A 78 -3.12 -2.09 -17.94
N GLY A 79 -2.60 -2.32 -19.15
CA GLY A 79 -1.75 -1.36 -19.84
C GLY A 79 -0.54 -0.95 -18.99
N HIS A 80 -0.51 0.33 -18.60
CA HIS A 80 0.55 0.93 -17.79
C HIS A 80 0.42 0.68 -16.29
N ILE A 81 -0.67 0.06 -15.83
CA ILE A 81 -0.99 -0.09 -14.41
C ILE A 81 -1.00 -1.56 -14.00
N ARG A 82 -0.45 -1.85 -12.81
CA ARG A 82 -0.66 -3.09 -12.08
C ARG A 82 -1.39 -2.83 -10.76
N VAL A 83 -2.25 -3.76 -10.38
CA VAL A 83 -2.91 -3.85 -9.08
C VAL A 83 -2.60 -5.20 -8.47
N MET A 84 -1.77 -5.22 -7.44
CA MET A 84 -1.43 -6.44 -6.71
C MET A 84 -2.65 -6.96 -5.96
N LYS A 85 -2.76 -8.28 -5.82
CA LYS A 85 -3.90 -8.89 -5.13
C LYS A 85 -3.82 -8.62 -3.63
N LYS A 86 -4.94 -8.87 -2.95
CA LYS A 86 -5.04 -8.78 -1.49
C LYS A 86 -3.91 -9.55 -0.82
N GLY A 87 -3.09 -8.85 -0.04
CA GLY A 87 -1.99 -9.41 0.71
C GLY A 87 -0.69 -9.66 -0.03
N GLU A 88 -0.62 -9.26 -1.30
CA GLU A 88 0.63 -9.24 -2.07
C GLU A 88 1.31 -7.86 -2.04
N GLY A 89 0.59 -6.80 -1.63
CA GLY A 89 1.13 -5.44 -1.51
C GLY A 89 2.12 -5.25 -0.35
N TRP A 90 2.80 -4.09 -0.35
CA TRP A 90 3.81 -3.75 0.66
C TRP A 90 3.24 -3.18 1.96
N VAL A 91 1.96 -2.85 1.96
CA VAL A 91 1.21 -2.36 3.12
C VAL A 91 0.02 -3.27 3.38
N ARG A 92 -0.29 -3.49 4.65
CA ARG A 92 -1.57 -4.08 5.07
C ARG A 92 -2.13 -3.36 6.28
N ASP A 93 -3.43 -3.50 6.51
CA ASP A 93 -4.06 -2.93 7.69
C ASP A 93 -3.59 -3.61 8.99
N ASN A 94 -3.44 -2.80 10.05
CA ASN A 94 -3.05 -3.28 11.37
C ASN A 94 -4.08 -4.18 12.06
N TRP A 95 -5.36 -3.85 11.94
CA TRP A 95 -6.44 -4.52 12.67
C TRP A 95 -6.56 -6.01 12.32
N ILE A 96 -6.03 -6.45 11.17
CA ILE A 96 -5.99 -7.85 10.73
C ILE A 96 -5.21 -8.73 11.72
N THR A 97 -4.19 -8.17 12.37
CA THR A 97 -3.30 -8.91 13.26
C THR A 97 -3.08 -8.20 14.60
N ASN A 98 -3.95 -7.25 14.95
CA ASN A 98 -3.82 -6.43 16.16
C ASN A 98 -2.41 -5.81 16.29
N ASP A 99 -1.96 -5.14 15.23
CA ASP A 99 -0.64 -4.48 15.12
C ASP A 99 0.59 -5.41 15.15
N LEU A 100 0.43 -6.73 15.34
CA LEU A 100 1.54 -7.68 15.23
C LEU A 100 2.02 -7.78 13.78
N TRP A 101 3.32 -7.99 13.56
CA TRP A 101 3.92 -8.15 12.24
C TRP A 101 4.81 -9.39 12.15
N ASN A 102 5.06 -9.86 10.93
CA ASN A 102 5.88 -11.03 10.64
C ASN A 102 7.00 -10.69 9.66
N GLU A 103 8.23 -11.06 9.99
CA GLU A 103 9.43 -10.75 9.21
C GLU A 103 9.46 -11.33 7.79
N THR A 104 8.75 -12.43 7.53
CA THR A 104 8.72 -13.06 6.20
C THR A 104 7.68 -12.43 5.27
N ARG A 105 6.70 -11.72 5.82
CA ARG A 105 5.53 -11.24 5.09
C ARG A 105 5.39 -9.73 5.07
N ASP A 106 5.68 -9.05 6.18
CA ASP A 106 5.29 -7.64 6.36
C ASP A 106 6.46 -6.71 6.05
N PHE A 107 6.12 -5.53 5.53
CA PHE A 107 7.07 -4.44 5.33
C PHE A 107 6.56 -3.14 5.94
N MET A 108 5.35 -2.72 5.56
CA MET A 108 4.65 -1.58 6.16
C MET A 108 3.28 -1.98 6.70
N ILE A 109 2.81 -1.22 7.70
CA ILE A 109 1.47 -1.34 8.27
C ILE A 109 0.74 -0.01 8.12
N HIS A 110 -0.53 -0.09 7.72
CA HIS A 110 -1.48 1.02 7.64
C HIS A 110 -2.40 1.05 8.87
N GLY A 111 -2.89 2.24 9.19
CA GLY A 111 -3.96 2.43 10.16
C GLY A 111 -3.48 2.81 11.56
N TRP A 112 -2.29 3.41 11.68
CA TRP A 112 -1.81 3.93 12.96
C TRP A 112 -2.48 5.27 13.30
N LYS A 113 -3.32 5.27 14.34
CA LYS A 113 -4.03 6.47 14.80
C LYS A 113 -3.49 6.93 16.15
N ASN A 114 -3.49 8.25 16.39
CA ASN A 114 -3.06 8.83 17.66
C ASN A 114 -3.77 8.25 18.90
N LYS A 115 -5.04 7.85 18.75
CA LYS A 115 -5.81 7.22 19.85
C LYS A 115 -5.31 5.82 20.25
N GLN A 116 -4.46 5.20 19.43
CA GLN A 116 -3.86 3.88 19.69
C GLN A 116 -2.45 3.99 20.29
N LEU A 117 -1.95 5.21 20.53
CA LEU A 117 -0.64 5.41 21.14
C LEU A 117 -0.64 4.89 22.58
N ILE A 118 0.20 3.88 22.83
CA ILE A 118 0.47 3.33 24.16
C ILE A 118 1.86 3.85 24.58
N LYS A 119 1.98 4.31 25.83
CA LYS A 119 3.29 4.61 26.41
C LYS A 119 3.91 3.32 26.91
N TYR A 120 4.99 2.89 26.29
CA TYR A 120 5.81 1.79 26.77
C TYR A 120 6.82 2.33 27.80
N SER A 121 7.06 1.53 28.83
CA SER A 121 8.21 1.67 29.73
C SER A 121 9.32 0.70 29.34
N ASP A 122 10.52 0.88 29.90
CA ASP A 122 11.68 0.02 29.60
C ASP A 122 11.41 -1.47 29.92
N THR A 123 10.47 -1.77 30.82
CA THR A 123 10.07 -3.14 31.18
C THR A 123 9.09 -3.78 30.20
N ASP A 124 8.49 -3.01 29.29
CA ASP A 124 7.47 -3.49 28.35
C ASP A 124 8.05 -3.88 26.97
N LEU A 125 9.31 -3.52 26.72
CA LEU A 125 9.97 -3.82 25.44
C LEU A 125 10.56 -5.24 25.49
N PRO A 126 10.35 -6.08 24.46
CA PRO A 126 10.86 -7.47 24.40
C PRO A 126 12.39 -7.57 24.22
N ILE A 127 13.12 -6.50 24.52
CA ILE A 127 14.58 -6.37 24.45
C ILE A 127 15.22 -6.27 25.84
N SER A 128 14.47 -6.53 26.92
CA SER A 128 15.00 -6.68 28.29
C SER A 128 15.65 -8.05 28.51
#